data_AF-A0A834LYM6-F1
#
_entry.id   AF-A0A834LYM6-F1
#
_cell.length_a   1.000
_cell.length_b   1.000
_cell.length_c   1.000
_cell.angle_alpha   90.00
_cell.angle_beta   90.00
_cell.angle_gamma   90.00
#
_symmetry.space_group_name_H-M   'P 1'
#
loop_
_entity.id
_entity.type
_entity.pdbx_description
1 polymer ?
#
loop_
_entity_poly.entity_id
_entity_poly.type
_entity_poly.pdbx_seq_one_letter_code
_entity_poly.pdbx_strand_id
1 'polypeptide(L)'
;MFSVCIGSTKITYRKCNYDGFSCVTNANKKRNLIYTCTAQVNDILLYINMMGAPTDIDQVLVRNCQRVTLATRCSSESRFPSYLGIVNVKYLTLPRYQYEPMVPPTVHLENIGYIDVIPYHTFAQIEPAHYSAGCALSKSSFESLTMINVNIGEIQSGAIVATANFKNAVFVNVKIRRLQTSGVKLKMDLPGEFKFENSSIDYVEHLGFQLVNTRRAIFSGNNFTELSASAINGTIGDFYFVNNTIETTLACGFSLLATNVFIMNNTFIHMHSGALERISPGLIQDSGRNFGRLKFVYDFSKNVINFVDAAGLNPDYVSYENVQTEMVFRKNKLFCSCENIGWLFSELGYGPNSLQLRTFYGKVLDENNLNVCFHNCVIPLKTVQRLIVNGKCLRNITIDSICNTQVEIDTLTKESTEVDISTGSNAKRNDQINSIQSTTTDVPSTALSEAEAKCVSIILIVLIISILGLLNN
;
A
#
# COMPACT_ATOMS: atom_id res chain seq x y z
N MET A 1 -20.74 23.74 10.97
CA MET A 1 -20.36 25.06 10.41
C MET A 1 -20.46 24.98 8.89
N PHE A 2 -21.45 25.65 8.31
CA PHE A 2 -21.63 25.71 6.86
C PHE A 2 -20.70 26.80 6.30
N SER A 3 -19.63 26.40 5.60
CA SER A 3 -18.87 27.33 4.76
C SER A 3 -19.71 27.59 3.51
N VAL A 4 -20.53 28.64 3.57
CA VAL A 4 -21.21 29.20 2.41
C VAL A 4 -20.14 29.89 1.58
N CYS A 5 -19.98 29.44 0.33
CA CYS A 5 -19.03 29.98 -0.63
C CYS A 5 -19.22 31.50 -0.80
N ILE A 6 -18.22 32.28 -0.43
CA ILE A 6 -18.11 33.69 -0.80
C ILE A 6 -17.56 33.72 -2.24
N GLY A 7 -18.41 34.04 -3.23
CA GLY A 7 -17.98 34.50 -4.56
C GLY A 7 -17.92 33.52 -5.74
N SER A 8 -18.35 32.26 -5.63
CA SER A 8 -18.35 31.33 -6.78
C SER A 8 -19.52 31.57 -7.75
N THR A 9 -19.22 31.60 -9.05
CA THR A 9 -20.24 31.77 -10.09
C THR A 9 -20.92 30.44 -10.38
N LYS A 10 -22.24 30.35 -10.16
CA LYS A 10 -23.01 29.16 -10.54
C LYS A 10 -23.06 29.05 -12.05
N ILE A 11 -22.58 27.94 -12.59
CA ILE A 11 -22.65 27.64 -14.02
C ILE A 11 -23.85 26.74 -14.33
N THR A 12 -24.54 27.01 -15.43
CA THR A 12 -25.69 26.22 -15.89
C THR A 12 -25.65 26.14 -17.40
N TYR A 13 -25.72 24.91 -17.93
CA TYR A 13 -25.76 24.72 -19.37
C TYR A 13 -27.05 25.28 -19.95
N ARG A 14 -26.95 26.05 -21.04
CA ARG A 14 -28.11 26.57 -21.79
C ARG A 14 -28.09 26.10 -23.24
N LYS A 15 -26.96 26.31 -23.92
CA LYS A 15 -26.72 25.90 -25.31
C LYS A 15 -25.22 25.79 -25.58
N CYS A 16 -24.87 25.11 -26.66
CA CYS A 16 -23.50 25.03 -27.15
C CYS A 16 -22.99 26.40 -27.60
N ASN A 17 -21.68 26.62 -27.45
CA ASN A 17 -20.95 27.85 -27.81
C ASN A 17 -21.46 29.09 -27.07
N TYR A 18 -21.85 28.92 -25.80
CA TYR A 18 -22.39 29.98 -24.95
C TYR A 18 -21.82 29.86 -23.53
N ASP A 19 -21.46 30.98 -22.90
CA ASP A 19 -20.93 31.08 -21.54
C ASP A 19 -19.80 30.05 -21.22
N GLY A 20 -18.88 29.84 -22.17
CA GLY A 20 -17.74 28.92 -21.99
C GLY A 20 -18.05 27.44 -22.25
N PHE A 21 -19.30 27.09 -22.57
CA PHE A 21 -19.67 25.74 -23.01
C PHE A 21 -19.40 25.55 -24.51
N SER A 22 -18.81 24.42 -24.83
CA SER A 22 -18.69 23.86 -26.18
C SER A 22 -19.23 22.43 -26.17
N CYS A 23 -19.71 21.97 -27.33
CA CYS A 23 -20.31 20.64 -27.45
C CYS A 23 -19.67 19.88 -28.60
N VAL A 24 -19.48 18.57 -28.39
CA VAL A 24 -19.09 17.64 -29.46
C VAL A 24 -20.12 16.53 -29.53
N THR A 25 -20.73 16.32 -30.69
CA THR A 25 -21.66 15.21 -30.89
C THR A 25 -20.86 13.96 -31.25
N ASN A 26 -21.05 12.89 -30.49
CA ASN A 26 -20.42 11.60 -30.73
C ASN A 26 -21.20 10.75 -31.76
N ALA A 27 -20.60 9.64 -32.19
CA ALA A 27 -21.17 8.74 -33.20
C ALA A 27 -22.58 8.21 -32.84
N ASN A 28 -22.92 8.14 -31.55
CA ASN A 28 -24.21 7.68 -31.05
C ASN A 28 -25.26 8.80 -30.95
N LYS A 29 -24.99 9.98 -31.57
CA LYS A 29 -25.82 11.20 -31.48
C LYS A 29 -25.98 11.74 -30.06
N LYS A 30 -25.11 11.34 -29.12
CA LYS A 30 -25.04 11.96 -27.79
C LYS A 30 -24.02 13.10 -27.80
N ARG A 31 -24.23 14.13 -26.99
CA ARG A 31 -23.35 15.28 -26.83
C ARG A 31 -22.40 15.11 -25.64
N ASN A 32 -21.15 15.46 -25.87
CA ASN A 32 -20.16 15.69 -24.84
C ASN A 32 -20.10 17.19 -24.57
N LEU A 33 -20.35 17.60 -23.33
CA LEU A 33 -20.23 18.98 -22.90
C LEU A 33 -18.82 19.27 -22.42
N ILE A 34 -18.23 20.36 -22.90
CA ILE A 34 -16.93 20.85 -22.45
C ILE A 34 -17.11 22.29 -21.97
N TYR A 35 -16.93 22.52 -20.67
CA TYR A 35 -16.88 23.85 -20.06
C TYR A 35 -15.42 24.28 -19.88
N THR A 36 -15.07 25.44 -20.43
CA THR A 36 -13.75 26.05 -20.23
C THR A 36 -13.93 27.37 -19.49
N CYS A 37 -13.27 27.53 -18.33
CA CYS A 37 -13.32 28.80 -17.62
C CYS A 37 -12.73 29.93 -18.49
N THR A 38 -13.38 31.08 -18.45
CA THR A 38 -12.93 32.28 -19.15
C THR A 38 -12.17 33.16 -18.18
N ALA A 39 -11.30 34.07 -18.67
CA ALA A 39 -10.51 34.95 -17.81
C ALA A 39 -11.36 35.78 -16.80
N GLN A 40 -12.65 35.98 -17.10
CA GLN A 40 -13.60 36.73 -16.25
C GLN A 40 -14.30 35.85 -15.20
N VAL A 41 -14.37 34.53 -15.41
CA VAL A 41 -15.06 33.57 -14.53
C VAL A 41 -14.12 32.40 -14.26
N ASN A 42 -13.30 32.55 -13.22
CA ASN A 42 -12.28 31.57 -12.84
C ASN A 42 -12.68 30.71 -11.62
N ASP A 43 -13.67 31.17 -10.86
CA ASP A 43 -14.19 30.51 -9.66
C ASP A 43 -15.64 30.08 -9.90
N ILE A 44 -15.85 28.78 -10.11
CA ILE A 44 -17.16 28.23 -10.52
C ILE A 44 -17.75 27.28 -9.50
N LEU A 45 -19.08 27.24 -9.45
CA LEU A 45 -19.87 26.23 -8.76
C LEU A 45 -20.63 25.38 -9.78
N LEU A 46 -20.26 24.10 -9.86
CA LEU A 46 -20.81 23.13 -10.80
C LEU A 46 -21.76 22.16 -10.09
N TYR A 47 -23.04 22.17 -10.46
CA TYR A 47 -24.00 21.12 -10.06
C TYR A 47 -24.03 20.04 -11.13
N ILE A 48 -23.22 18.98 -10.99
CA ILE A 48 -23.01 18.00 -12.06
C ILE A 48 -24.31 17.30 -12.48
N ASN A 49 -25.19 17.05 -11.52
CA ASN A 49 -26.46 16.36 -11.77
C ASN A 49 -27.51 17.24 -12.46
N MET A 50 -27.27 18.55 -12.57
CA MET A 50 -28.10 19.48 -13.36
C MET A 50 -27.57 19.66 -14.79
N MET A 51 -26.41 19.06 -15.12
CA MET A 51 -25.80 19.17 -16.45
C MET A 51 -26.28 18.09 -17.43
N GLY A 52 -27.17 17.19 -17.01
CA GLY A 52 -27.73 16.12 -17.85
C GLY A 52 -28.89 16.56 -18.77
N ALA A 53 -29.22 17.86 -18.80
CA ALA A 53 -30.26 18.43 -19.65
C ALA A 53 -29.64 19.32 -20.73
N PRO A 54 -29.93 19.12 -22.03
CA PRO A 54 -30.87 18.19 -22.67
C PRO A 54 -30.43 16.70 -22.69
N THR A 55 -31.40 15.82 -22.99
CA THR A 55 -31.36 14.34 -22.79
C THR A 55 -30.29 13.57 -23.55
N ASP A 56 -29.60 14.21 -24.48
CA ASP A 56 -28.55 13.63 -25.29
C ASP A 56 -27.16 13.83 -24.69
N ILE A 57 -27.00 14.49 -23.53
CA ILE A 57 -25.69 14.67 -22.90
C ILE A 57 -25.22 13.39 -22.21
N ASP A 58 -24.01 12.93 -22.55
CA ASP A 58 -23.39 11.73 -21.98
C ASP A 58 -22.22 12.07 -21.05
N GLN A 59 -21.38 13.01 -21.46
CA GLN A 59 -20.11 13.32 -20.79
C GLN A 59 -20.02 14.81 -20.47
N VAL A 60 -19.46 15.14 -19.32
CA VAL A 60 -19.16 16.52 -18.90
C VAL A 60 -17.68 16.65 -18.61
N LEU A 61 -17.01 17.59 -19.28
CA LEU A 61 -15.61 17.94 -19.08
C LEU A 61 -15.50 19.39 -18.63
N VAL A 62 -14.86 19.64 -17.49
CA VAL A 62 -14.55 20.99 -16.99
C VAL A 62 -13.05 21.20 -17.06
N ARG A 63 -12.60 22.31 -17.65
CA ARG A 63 -11.16 22.55 -17.80
C ARG A 63 -10.71 23.99 -17.63
N ASN A 64 -9.42 24.13 -17.28
CA ASN A 64 -8.68 25.39 -17.23
C ASN A 64 -9.29 26.42 -16.26
N CYS A 65 -9.70 25.97 -15.08
CA CYS A 65 -10.33 26.81 -14.06
C CYS A 65 -9.38 27.10 -12.90
N GLN A 66 -9.49 28.28 -12.28
CA GLN A 66 -8.72 28.55 -11.07
C GLN A 66 -9.32 27.80 -9.89
N ARG A 67 -10.63 27.88 -9.68
CA ARG A 67 -11.32 27.15 -8.62
C ARG A 67 -12.59 26.52 -9.13
N VAL A 68 -12.81 25.26 -8.79
CA VAL A 68 -14.05 24.54 -9.07
C VAL A 68 -14.60 24.03 -7.76
N THR A 69 -15.83 24.42 -7.43
CA THR A 69 -16.62 23.76 -6.39
C THR A 69 -17.56 22.77 -7.05
N LEU A 70 -17.34 21.47 -6.82
CA LEU A 70 -18.14 20.40 -7.41
C LEU A 70 -19.28 20.01 -6.45
N ALA A 71 -20.52 20.24 -6.88
CA ALA A 71 -21.71 19.83 -6.19
C ALA A 71 -22.31 18.56 -6.81
N THR A 72 -22.22 17.47 -6.06
CA THR A 72 -22.77 16.14 -6.39
C THR A 72 -24.13 15.87 -5.71
N ARG A 73 -24.80 16.92 -5.19
CA ARG A 73 -26.13 16.78 -4.58
C ARG A 73 -27.09 16.08 -5.52
N CYS A 74 -27.89 15.17 -4.99
CA CYS A 74 -28.98 14.57 -5.76
C CYS A 74 -30.02 15.63 -6.16
N SER A 75 -30.67 15.41 -7.30
CA SER A 75 -31.68 16.32 -7.83
C SER A 75 -32.93 15.54 -8.25
N SER A 76 -34.07 16.23 -8.37
CA SER A 76 -35.30 15.65 -8.94
C SER A 76 -35.21 15.41 -10.44
N GLU A 77 -34.17 15.92 -11.11
CA GLU A 77 -33.93 15.72 -12.52
C GLU A 77 -33.42 14.30 -12.77
N SER A 78 -34.06 13.58 -13.69
CA SER A 78 -33.92 12.13 -13.86
C SER A 78 -32.70 11.67 -14.66
N ARG A 79 -31.71 12.53 -14.90
CA ARG A 79 -30.67 12.28 -15.91
C ARG A 79 -29.29 12.69 -15.42
N PHE A 80 -28.40 11.70 -15.35
CA PHE A 80 -27.02 11.83 -14.87
C PHE A 80 -26.06 11.59 -16.03
N PRO A 81 -25.00 12.41 -16.19
CA PRO A 81 -23.94 12.09 -17.14
C PRO A 81 -23.26 10.79 -16.73
N SER A 82 -22.79 10.02 -17.71
CA SER A 82 -22.05 8.77 -17.50
C SER A 82 -20.58 9.01 -17.13
N TYR A 83 -20.07 10.20 -17.46
CA TYR A 83 -18.67 10.58 -17.26
C TYR A 83 -18.53 12.04 -16.78
N LEU A 84 -17.65 12.24 -15.80
CA LEU A 84 -17.15 13.56 -15.38
C LEU A 84 -15.63 13.62 -15.51
N GLY A 85 -15.13 14.59 -16.27
CA GLY A 85 -13.73 14.99 -16.31
C GLY A 85 -13.52 16.37 -15.71
N ILE A 86 -12.53 16.53 -14.82
CA ILE A 86 -12.07 17.83 -14.33
C ILE A 86 -10.56 17.92 -14.58
N VAL A 87 -10.14 18.87 -15.41
CA VAL A 87 -8.77 18.93 -15.95
C VAL A 87 -8.17 20.32 -15.81
N ASN A 88 -6.90 20.42 -15.40
CA ASN A 88 -6.18 21.69 -15.27
C ASN A 88 -6.92 22.67 -14.35
N VAL A 89 -7.10 22.28 -13.09
CA VAL A 89 -7.79 23.12 -12.10
C VAL A 89 -6.85 23.42 -10.93
N LYS A 90 -6.66 24.69 -10.56
CA LYS A 90 -5.74 25.03 -9.48
C LYS A 90 -6.25 24.56 -8.11
N TYR A 91 -7.54 24.75 -7.82
CA TYR A 91 -8.18 24.26 -6.59
C TYR A 91 -9.52 23.61 -6.87
N LEU A 92 -9.70 22.36 -6.45
CA LEU A 92 -10.99 21.66 -6.50
C LEU A 92 -11.53 21.54 -5.08
N THR A 93 -12.71 22.11 -4.85
CA THR A 93 -13.44 22.05 -3.58
C THR A 93 -14.56 21.04 -3.67
N LEU A 94 -14.51 20.05 -2.77
CA LEU A 94 -15.50 19.00 -2.62
C LEU A 94 -16.29 19.28 -1.33
N PRO A 95 -17.41 20.01 -1.41
CA PRO A 95 -18.25 20.29 -0.26
C PRO A 95 -18.80 19.02 0.38
N ARG A 96 -18.76 18.99 1.70
CA ARG A 96 -19.41 17.93 2.49
C ARG A 96 -20.92 18.08 2.40
N TYR A 97 -21.60 17.01 2.02
CA TYR A 97 -23.06 16.96 1.98
C TYR A 97 -23.61 16.04 3.07
N GLN A 98 -24.80 16.38 3.57
CA GLN A 98 -25.55 15.53 4.51
C GLN A 98 -26.29 14.40 3.78
N TYR A 99 -26.51 14.55 2.46
CA TYR A 99 -27.20 13.60 1.61
C TYR A 99 -26.20 12.82 0.75
N GLU A 100 -26.55 11.60 0.36
CA GLU A 100 -25.72 10.78 -0.51
C GLU A 100 -25.43 11.52 -1.83
N PRO A 101 -24.15 11.71 -2.17
CA PRO A 101 -23.79 12.33 -3.42
C PRO A 101 -24.05 11.36 -4.59
N MET A 102 -24.65 11.88 -5.65
CA MET A 102 -24.77 11.16 -6.91
C MET A 102 -23.62 11.60 -7.80
N VAL A 103 -22.66 10.70 -7.96
CA VAL A 103 -21.46 10.90 -8.77
C VAL A 103 -21.64 10.12 -10.08
N PRO A 104 -21.17 10.65 -11.22
CA PRO A 104 -21.17 9.89 -12.47
C PRO A 104 -20.42 8.55 -12.35
N PRO A 105 -20.84 7.50 -13.08
CA PRO A 105 -20.17 6.20 -13.06
C PRO A 105 -18.66 6.26 -13.25
N THR A 106 -18.18 7.13 -14.13
CA THR A 106 -16.75 7.33 -14.36
C THR A 106 -16.36 8.76 -13.98
N VAL A 107 -15.34 8.88 -13.13
CA VAL A 107 -14.77 10.17 -12.71
C VAL A 107 -13.29 10.21 -13.06
N HIS A 108 -12.87 11.29 -13.71
CA HIS A 108 -11.48 11.56 -14.10
C HIS A 108 -11.05 12.93 -13.60
N LEU A 109 -10.02 12.97 -12.75
CA LEU A 109 -9.41 14.19 -12.22
C LEU A 109 -7.97 14.26 -12.71
N GLU A 110 -7.60 15.33 -13.40
CA GLU A 110 -6.26 15.47 -13.99
C GLU A 110 -5.70 16.87 -13.81
N ASN A 111 -4.42 16.95 -13.43
CA ASN A 111 -3.70 18.22 -13.23
C ASN A 111 -4.47 19.14 -12.26
N ILE A 112 -4.82 18.61 -11.10
CA ILE A 112 -5.49 19.36 -10.03
C ILE A 112 -4.44 19.85 -9.05
N GLY A 113 -4.26 21.17 -8.99
CA GLY A 113 -3.22 21.80 -8.17
C GLY A 113 -3.34 21.46 -6.69
N TYR A 114 -4.56 21.47 -6.13
CA TYR A 114 -4.81 21.08 -4.75
C TYR A 114 -6.30 20.77 -4.48
N ILE A 115 -6.55 19.73 -3.70
CA ILE A 115 -7.83 19.39 -3.05
C ILE A 115 -7.56 19.38 -1.54
N ASP A 116 -8.22 20.24 -0.78
CA ASP A 116 -7.96 20.30 0.68
C ASP A 116 -8.42 19.01 1.38
N VAL A 117 -9.67 18.64 1.14
CA VAL A 117 -10.29 17.44 1.71
C VAL A 117 -11.17 16.78 0.66
N ILE A 118 -11.10 15.45 0.56
CA ILE A 118 -12.14 14.61 -0.04
C ILE A 118 -13.00 14.09 1.11
N PRO A 119 -14.20 14.66 1.34
CA PRO A 119 -15.01 14.30 2.49
C PRO A 119 -15.67 12.93 2.34
N TYR A 120 -16.19 12.43 3.46
CA TYR A 120 -17.03 11.23 3.54
C TYR A 120 -18.05 11.17 2.39
N HIS A 121 -18.14 10.01 1.76
CA HIS A 121 -19.05 9.66 0.67
C HIS A 121 -18.86 10.38 -0.67
N THR A 122 -17.86 11.24 -0.86
CA THR A 122 -17.73 12.03 -2.10
C THR A 122 -17.76 11.20 -3.38
N PHE A 123 -17.07 10.07 -3.39
CA PHE A 123 -17.01 9.11 -4.49
C PHE A 123 -17.56 7.76 -4.03
N ALA A 124 -18.87 7.72 -3.77
CA ALA A 124 -19.57 6.56 -3.27
C ALA A 124 -20.50 5.95 -4.33
N GLN A 125 -20.68 4.63 -4.25
CA GLN A 125 -21.76 3.96 -4.95
C GLN A 125 -23.13 4.33 -4.36
N ILE A 126 -24.11 4.34 -5.26
CA ILE A 126 -25.50 4.65 -4.97
C ILE A 126 -26.12 3.47 -4.20
N GLU A 127 -26.66 3.69 -3.01
CA GLU A 127 -27.38 2.68 -2.22
C GLU A 127 -28.89 2.97 -2.20
N PRO A 128 -29.71 2.31 -3.07
CA PRO A 128 -31.12 2.67 -3.29
C PRO A 128 -31.99 2.79 -2.03
N ALA A 129 -31.62 2.07 -0.96
CA ALA A 129 -32.35 2.05 0.31
C ALA A 129 -32.20 3.34 1.15
N HIS A 130 -31.20 4.19 0.87
CA HIS A 130 -30.84 5.35 1.70
C HIS A 130 -31.22 6.70 1.06
N TYR A 131 -31.98 6.70 -0.03
CA TYR A 131 -32.31 7.94 -0.76
C TYR A 131 -33.35 8.82 -0.09
N SER A 132 -33.07 10.12 -0.14
CA SER A 132 -34.01 11.17 0.26
C SER A 132 -35.17 11.30 -0.75
N ALA A 133 -36.37 11.58 -0.24
CA ALA A 133 -37.54 11.84 -1.05
C ALA A 133 -37.27 12.99 -2.05
N GLY A 134 -37.58 12.78 -3.33
CA GLY A 134 -37.41 13.77 -4.39
C GLY A 134 -36.11 13.67 -5.20
N CYS A 135 -35.24 12.70 -4.92
CA CYS A 135 -34.04 12.44 -5.74
C CYS A 135 -34.29 11.36 -6.78
N ALA A 136 -33.94 11.65 -8.04
CA ALA A 136 -34.05 10.67 -9.10
C ALA A 136 -32.87 9.69 -9.06
N LEU A 137 -33.13 8.39 -9.18
CA LEU A 137 -32.09 7.37 -9.10
C LEU A 137 -31.40 7.19 -10.46
N SER A 138 -30.07 7.27 -10.47
CA SER A 138 -29.28 6.83 -11.62
C SER A 138 -29.40 5.32 -11.79
N LYS A 139 -29.46 4.86 -13.04
CA LYS A 139 -29.46 3.41 -13.37
C LYS A 139 -28.09 2.76 -13.20
N SER A 140 -27.02 3.56 -13.22
CA SER A 140 -25.63 3.14 -13.12
C SER A 140 -24.98 3.83 -11.92
N SER A 141 -24.27 3.05 -11.11
CA SER A 141 -23.55 3.53 -9.93
C SER A 141 -22.11 3.91 -10.28
N PHE A 142 -21.35 4.37 -9.29
CA PHE A 142 -19.92 4.65 -9.40
C PHE A 142 -19.11 3.39 -9.73
N GLU A 143 -18.41 3.39 -10.85
CA GLU A 143 -17.71 2.22 -11.42
C GLU A 143 -16.21 2.44 -11.60
N SER A 144 -15.74 3.67 -11.81
CA SER A 144 -14.32 3.93 -12.02
C SER A 144 -13.88 5.32 -11.59
N LEU A 145 -12.66 5.38 -11.06
CA LEU A 145 -11.98 6.60 -10.62
C LEU A 145 -10.58 6.67 -11.20
N THR A 146 -10.24 7.80 -11.80
CA THR A 146 -8.87 8.10 -12.25
C THR A 146 -8.45 9.45 -11.69
N MET A 147 -7.27 9.48 -11.05
CA MET A 147 -6.62 10.70 -10.55
C MET A 147 -5.19 10.74 -11.06
N ILE A 148 -4.84 11.80 -11.82
CA ILE A 148 -3.51 11.96 -12.41
C ILE A 148 -2.98 13.37 -12.09
N ASN A 149 -1.77 13.47 -11.54
CA ASN A 149 -1.15 14.75 -11.17
C ASN A 149 -2.06 15.57 -10.22
N VAL A 150 -2.42 14.98 -9.08
CA VAL A 150 -3.36 15.57 -8.10
C VAL A 150 -2.70 15.68 -6.74
N ASN A 151 -2.78 16.84 -6.09
CA ASN A 151 -2.39 17.00 -4.68
C ASN A 151 -3.61 17.04 -3.77
N ILE A 152 -3.61 16.26 -2.69
CA ILE A 152 -4.73 16.05 -1.77
C ILE A 152 -4.23 16.24 -0.33
N GLY A 153 -4.88 17.10 0.44
CA GLY A 153 -4.58 17.28 1.86
C GLY A 153 -5.06 16.11 2.71
N GLU A 154 -6.33 15.73 2.60
CA GLU A 154 -6.93 14.65 3.37
C GLU A 154 -7.97 13.87 2.56
N ILE A 155 -7.90 12.55 2.61
CA ILE A 155 -8.97 11.65 2.19
C ILE A 155 -9.64 11.14 3.46
N GLN A 156 -10.89 11.56 3.69
CA GLN A 156 -11.60 11.17 4.90
C GLN A 156 -12.04 9.72 4.88
N SER A 157 -12.33 9.17 6.06
CA SER A 157 -12.97 7.86 6.18
C SER A 157 -14.18 7.76 5.25
N GLY A 158 -14.32 6.66 4.53
CA GLY A 158 -15.44 6.42 3.61
C GLY A 158 -15.59 7.45 2.48
N ALA A 159 -14.54 8.20 2.12
CA ALA A 159 -14.59 9.16 1.04
C ALA A 159 -14.75 8.52 -0.34
N ILE A 160 -14.09 7.37 -0.56
CA ILE A 160 -14.14 6.60 -1.80
C ILE A 160 -14.65 5.20 -1.47
N VAL A 161 -15.91 4.91 -1.83
CA VAL A 161 -16.59 3.67 -1.44
C VAL A 161 -17.30 3.03 -2.63
N ALA A 162 -16.97 1.78 -2.92
CA ALA A 162 -17.68 0.99 -3.90
C ALA A 162 -17.76 -0.46 -3.43
N THR A 163 -18.95 -1.04 -3.38
CA THR A 163 -19.23 -2.35 -2.76
C THR A 163 -19.71 -3.41 -3.76
N ALA A 164 -20.02 -3.05 -5.00
CA ALA A 164 -20.41 -4.00 -6.06
C ALA A 164 -20.13 -3.46 -7.46
N ASN A 165 -19.69 -4.29 -8.42
CA ASN A 165 -19.46 -3.91 -9.83
C ASN A 165 -18.45 -2.77 -10.05
N PHE A 166 -17.54 -2.51 -9.09
CA PHE A 166 -16.48 -1.52 -9.30
C PHE A 166 -15.41 -2.08 -10.21
N LYS A 167 -15.01 -1.30 -11.21
CA LYS A 167 -14.08 -1.73 -12.27
C LYS A 167 -12.65 -1.33 -11.93
N ASN A 168 -12.33 -0.03 -11.93
CA ASN A 168 -10.93 0.40 -11.86
C ASN A 168 -10.76 1.65 -11.01
N ALA A 169 -9.70 1.65 -10.20
CA ALA A 169 -9.20 2.84 -9.51
C ALA A 169 -7.73 3.05 -9.86
N VAL A 170 -7.41 4.22 -10.43
CA VAL A 170 -6.08 4.57 -10.93
C VAL A 170 -5.64 5.88 -10.32
N PHE A 171 -4.50 5.87 -9.64
CA PHE A 171 -3.83 7.03 -9.05
C PHE A 171 -2.40 7.08 -9.59
N VAL A 172 -2.07 8.13 -10.35
CA VAL A 172 -0.74 8.31 -10.94
C VAL A 172 -0.21 9.69 -10.61
N ASN A 173 0.98 9.76 -10.02
CA ASN A 173 1.58 11.02 -9.57
C ASN A 173 0.62 11.83 -8.67
N VAL A 174 0.05 11.15 -7.67
CA VAL A 174 -0.85 11.73 -6.68
C VAL A 174 -0.10 11.93 -5.37
N LYS A 175 -0.24 13.11 -4.74
CA LYS A 175 0.29 13.36 -3.40
C LYS A 175 -0.85 13.44 -2.40
N ILE A 176 -0.83 12.63 -1.35
CA ILE A 176 -1.85 12.60 -0.30
C ILE A 176 -1.16 12.84 1.03
N ARG A 177 -1.49 13.92 1.75
CA ARG A 177 -0.89 14.12 3.08
C ARG A 177 -1.45 13.12 4.10
N ARG A 178 -2.76 12.84 4.10
CA ARG A 178 -3.36 11.87 5.03
C ARG A 178 -4.49 11.07 4.38
N LEU A 179 -4.39 9.74 4.47
CA LEU A 179 -5.47 8.81 4.17
C LEU A 179 -6.02 8.26 5.48
N GLN A 180 -7.23 8.71 5.84
CA GLN A 180 -7.88 8.26 7.07
C GLN A 180 -8.35 6.81 6.99
N THR A 181 -8.68 6.28 8.16
CA THR A 181 -9.23 4.94 8.35
C THR A 181 -10.35 4.65 7.37
N SER A 182 -10.24 3.57 6.57
CA SER A 182 -11.24 3.22 5.55
C SER A 182 -11.51 4.31 4.51
N GLY A 183 -10.54 5.18 4.20
CA GLY A 183 -10.74 6.26 3.24
C GLY A 183 -10.99 5.77 1.82
N VAL A 184 -10.36 4.65 1.44
CA VAL A 184 -10.60 3.94 0.19
C VAL A 184 -11.11 2.54 0.50
N LYS A 185 -12.37 2.26 0.19
CA LYS A 185 -13.00 0.94 0.35
C LYS A 185 -13.62 0.49 -0.97
N LEU A 186 -12.97 -0.44 -1.64
CA LEU A 186 -13.33 -0.89 -2.97
C LEU A 186 -13.51 -2.41 -2.97
N LYS A 187 -14.68 -2.87 -3.41
CA LYS A 187 -14.92 -4.25 -3.81
C LYS A 187 -14.99 -4.29 -5.33
N MET A 188 -13.93 -4.80 -5.93
CA MET A 188 -13.81 -4.88 -7.39
C MET A 188 -14.37 -6.22 -7.86
N ASP A 189 -15.17 -6.22 -8.92
CA ASP A 189 -15.57 -7.47 -9.55
C ASP A 189 -14.55 -7.85 -10.63
N LEU A 190 -14.28 -9.15 -10.81
CA LEU A 190 -13.31 -9.67 -11.78
C LEU A 190 -13.70 -9.19 -13.18
N PRO A 191 -12.96 -8.27 -13.86
CA PRO A 191 -11.50 -8.20 -13.96
C PRO A 191 -10.84 -6.90 -13.46
N GLY A 192 -11.43 -6.19 -12.50
CA GLY A 192 -10.97 -4.88 -12.06
C GLY A 192 -9.54 -4.81 -11.50
N GLU A 193 -8.85 -3.69 -11.76
CA GLU A 193 -7.50 -3.41 -11.26
C GLU A 193 -7.45 -2.15 -10.37
N PHE A 194 -6.65 -2.23 -9.30
CA PHE A 194 -6.25 -1.08 -8.49
C PHE A 194 -4.81 -0.69 -8.83
N LYS A 195 -4.55 0.59 -9.13
CA LYS A 195 -3.22 1.12 -9.43
C LYS A 195 -2.93 2.38 -8.62
N PHE A 196 -1.82 2.38 -7.91
CA PHE A 196 -1.26 3.53 -7.21
C PHE A 196 0.22 3.64 -7.56
N GLU A 197 0.56 4.57 -8.45
CA GLU A 197 1.87 4.62 -9.10
C GLU A 197 2.52 6.00 -9.03
N ASN A 198 3.83 6.02 -8.85
CA ASN A 198 4.66 7.24 -8.81
C ASN A 198 4.10 8.33 -7.87
N SER A 199 3.48 7.90 -6.78
CA SER A 199 2.67 8.74 -5.89
C SER A 199 3.31 8.82 -4.50
N SER A 200 2.88 9.77 -3.67
CA SER A 200 3.36 9.88 -2.28
C SER A 200 2.21 9.97 -1.30
N ILE A 201 2.30 9.25 -0.17
CA ILE A 201 1.37 9.40 0.95
C ILE A 201 2.16 9.58 2.25
N ASP A 202 1.90 10.64 3.01
CA ASP A 202 2.61 10.83 4.28
C ASP A 202 2.05 9.81 5.30
N TYR A 203 0.74 9.84 5.59
CA TYR A 203 0.15 8.93 6.57
C TYR A 203 -0.98 8.09 6.00
N VAL A 204 -0.84 6.76 6.07
CA VAL A 204 -1.92 5.80 5.82
C VAL A 204 -2.38 5.20 7.14
N GLU A 205 -3.56 5.61 7.61
CA GLU A 205 -4.15 5.06 8.83
C GLU A 205 -4.61 3.61 8.68
N HIS A 206 -5.03 3.02 9.80
CA HIS A 206 -5.59 1.67 9.86
C HIS A 206 -6.69 1.44 8.82
N LEU A 207 -6.55 0.40 8.01
CA LEU A 207 -7.46 0.08 6.89
C LEU A 207 -7.65 1.22 5.89
N GLY A 208 -6.65 2.09 5.71
CA GLY A 208 -6.71 3.22 4.78
C GLY A 208 -7.09 2.78 3.36
N PHE A 209 -6.45 1.71 2.88
CA PHE A 209 -6.88 0.98 1.68
C PHE A 209 -7.54 -0.35 2.07
N GLN A 210 -8.78 -0.54 1.65
CA GLN A 210 -9.52 -1.80 1.72
C GLN A 210 -9.89 -2.25 0.31
N LEU A 211 -9.19 -3.25 -0.20
CA LEU A 211 -9.32 -3.78 -1.55
C LEU A 211 -9.86 -5.21 -1.49
N VAL A 212 -11.17 -5.38 -1.69
CA VAL A 212 -11.83 -6.68 -1.60
C VAL A 212 -12.07 -7.23 -3.00
N ASN A 213 -11.93 -8.55 -3.16
CA ASN A 213 -12.22 -9.26 -4.39
C ASN A 213 -11.40 -8.75 -5.61
N THR A 214 -10.23 -8.15 -5.35
CA THR A 214 -9.47 -7.41 -6.37
C THR A 214 -8.57 -8.34 -7.15
N ARG A 215 -8.68 -8.38 -8.48
CA ARG A 215 -7.82 -9.25 -9.31
C ARG A 215 -6.35 -8.88 -9.14
N ARG A 216 -6.06 -7.59 -9.27
CA ARG A 216 -4.70 -7.07 -9.24
C ARG A 216 -4.65 -5.73 -8.53
N ALA A 217 -3.75 -5.63 -7.55
CA ALA A 217 -3.42 -4.36 -6.90
C ALA A 217 -1.94 -4.05 -7.12
N ILE A 218 -1.65 -2.88 -7.68
CA ILE A 218 -0.31 -2.42 -8.01
C ILE A 218 0.02 -1.16 -7.24
N PHE A 219 1.06 -1.24 -6.42
CA PHE A 219 1.71 -0.12 -5.76
C PHE A 219 3.15 -0.05 -6.30
N SER A 220 3.41 0.89 -7.21
CA SER A 220 4.70 0.99 -7.90
C SER A 220 5.34 2.37 -7.83
N GLY A 221 6.61 2.46 -7.43
CA GLY A 221 7.36 3.72 -7.48
C GLY A 221 6.86 4.78 -6.49
N ASN A 222 6.22 4.37 -5.39
CA ASN A 222 5.62 5.30 -4.43
C ASN A 222 6.55 5.62 -3.25
N ASN A 223 6.25 6.73 -2.57
CA ASN A 223 6.84 7.05 -1.27
C ASN A 223 5.78 7.04 -0.17
N PHE A 224 6.02 6.32 0.92
CA PHE A 224 5.16 6.28 2.10
C PHE A 224 5.96 6.74 3.33
N THR A 225 5.51 7.77 4.04
CA THR A 225 6.15 8.14 5.32
C THR A 225 5.76 7.12 6.39
N GLU A 226 4.47 6.81 6.54
CA GLU A 226 4.01 5.84 7.54
C GLU A 226 2.86 4.96 7.03
N LEU A 227 3.02 3.65 7.23
CA LEU A 227 1.95 2.67 7.11
C LEU A 227 1.55 2.20 8.52
N SER A 228 0.38 2.65 8.99
CA SER A 228 -0.20 2.17 10.25
C SER A 228 -0.63 0.70 10.16
N ALA A 229 -1.06 0.12 11.28
CA ALA A 229 -1.52 -1.27 11.33
C ALA A 229 -2.65 -1.53 10.33
N SER A 230 -2.48 -2.54 9.48
CA SER A 230 -3.39 -2.90 8.38
C SER A 230 -3.70 -1.75 7.42
N ALA A 231 -2.75 -0.84 7.21
CA ALA A 231 -2.88 0.30 6.30
C ALA A 231 -3.30 -0.12 4.89
N ILE A 232 -2.68 -1.18 4.37
CA ILE A 232 -3.06 -1.82 3.11
C ILE A 232 -3.70 -3.17 3.44
N ASN A 233 -5.02 -3.25 3.23
CA ASN A 233 -5.82 -4.42 3.58
C ASN A 233 -6.62 -4.92 2.38
N GLY A 234 -6.76 -6.24 2.24
CA GLY A 234 -7.59 -6.77 1.18
C GLY A 234 -7.52 -8.27 0.90
N THR A 235 -8.43 -8.71 0.02
CA THR A 235 -8.40 -10.03 -0.62
C THR A 235 -8.09 -9.83 -2.09
N ILE A 236 -6.90 -10.24 -2.52
CA ILE A 236 -6.29 -9.83 -3.78
C ILE A 236 -5.79 -11.08 -4.54
N GLY A 237 -5.87 -11.09 -5.86
CA GLY A 237 -5.27 -12.16 -6.68
C GLY A 237 -3.77 -11.97 -6.73
N ASP A 238 -3.35 -10.95 -7.49
CA ASP A 238 -1.96 -10.53 -7.61
C ASP A 238 -1.72 -9.20 -6.88
N PHE A 239 -0.90 -9.22 -5.84
CA PHE A 239 -0.45 -8.02 -5.14
C PHE A 239 0.99 -7.68 -5.54
N TYR A 240 1.17 -6.51 -6.15
CA TYR A 240 2.47 -5.98 -6.55
C TYR A 240 2.80 -4.76 -5.69
N PHE A 241 3.89 -4.84 -4.94
CA PHE A 241 4.46 -3.74 -4.17
C PHE A 241 5.92 -3.60 -4.60
N VAL A 242 6.16 -2.74 -5.59
CA VAL A 242 7.41 -2.71 -6.35
C VAL A 242 8.04 -1.31 -6.40
N ASN A 243 9.36 -1.21 -6.23
CA ASN A 243 10.10 0.05 -6.32
C ASN A 243 9.59 1.16 -5.36
N ASN A 244 8.97 0.82 -4.23
CA ASN A 244 8.48 1.80 -3.27
C ASN A 244 9.55 2.14 -2.23
N THR A 245 9.47 3.35 -1.66
CA THR A 245 10.22 3.75 -0.46
C THR A 245 9.24 3.93 0.69
N ILE A 246 9.56 3.39 1.86
CA ILE A 246 8.71 3.40 3.05
C ILE A 246 9.56 3.80 4.24
N GLU A 247 9.25 4.92 4.89
CA GLU A 247 10.01 5.34 6.06
C GLU A 247 9.68 4.45 7.27
N THR A 248 8.40 4.29 7.62
CA THR A 248 7.98 3.46 8.76
C THR A 248 6.84 2.52 8.40
N THR A 249 7.02 1.22 8.66
CA THR A 249 5.96 0.21 8.57
C THR A 249 5.66 -0.32 9.97
N LEU A 250 4.49 0.00 10.52
CA LEU A 250 4.05 -0.49 11.82
C LEU A 250 3.65 -1.98 11.76
N ALA A 251 3.40 -2.57 12.93
CA ALA A 251 2.91 -3.95 13.06
C ALA A 251 1.70 -4.21 12.15
N CYS A 252 1.73 -5.30 11.40
CA CYS A 252 0.73 -5.67 10.40
C CYS A 252 0.46 -4.58 9.34
N GLY A 253 1.43 -3.73 8.97
CA GLY A 253 1.24 -2.65 7.99
C GLY A 253 0.56 -3.12 6.69
N PHE A 254 0.82 -4.37 6.32
CA PHE A 254 0.08 -5.11 5.30
C PHE A 254 -0.78 -6.20 5.96
N SER A 255 -2.06 -6.26 5.58
CA SER A 255 -2.98 -7.30 6.03
C SER A 255 -3.74 -7.86 4.82
N LEU A 256 -3.17 -8.87 4.17
CA LEU A 256 -3.58 -9.33 2.85
C LEU A 256 -3.87 -10.82 2.83
N LEU A 257 -4.94 -11.20 2.15
CA LEU A 257 -5.19 -12.55 1.68
C LEU A 257 -4.95 -12.58 0.18
N ALA A 258 -3.83 -13.17 -0.27
CA ALA A 258 -3.45 -13.10 -1.68
C ALA A 258 -2.98 -14.41 -2.31
N THR A 259 -3.24 -14.56 -3.62
CA THR A 259 -2.76 -15.73 -4.38
C THR A 259 -1.29 -15.59 -4.72
N ASN A 260 -0.91 -14.41 -5.24
CA ASN A 260 0.46 -14.05 -5.59
C ASN A 260 0.83 -12.72 -4.92
N VAL A 261 1.96 -12.71 -4.22
CA VAL A 261 2.52 -11.54 -3.53
C VAL A 261 3.91 -11.27 -4.07
N PHE A 262 4.13 -10.07 -4.58
CA PHE A 262 5.41 -9.61 -5.10
C PHE A 262 5.84 -8.32 -4.40
N ILE A 263 6.74 -8.44 -3.42
CA ILE A 263 7.35 -7.32 -2.71
C ILE A 263 8.80 -7.21 -3.19
N MET A 264 9.02 -6.37 -4.22
CA MET A 264 10.29 -6.35 -4.94
C MET A 264 10.90 -4.97 -5.07
N ASN A 265 12.24 -4.88 -5.00
CA ASN A 265 12.99 -3.64 -5.20
C ASN A 265 12.54 -2.46 -4.31
N ASN A 266 11.96 -2.71 -3.14
CA ASN A 266 11.53 -1.65 -2.23
C ASN A 266 12.68 -1.24 -1.30
N THR A 267 12.60 -0.03 -0.77
CA THR A 267 13.45 0.46 0.32
C THR A 267 12.60 0.66 1.56
N PHE A 268 12.83 -0.17 2.58
CA PHE A 268 12.22 -0.05 3.89
C PHE A 268 13.22 0.60 4.85
N ILE A 269 12.92 1.78 5.37
CA ILE A 269 13.79 2.46 6.33
C ILE A 269 13.61 1.82 7.71
N HIS A 270 12.38 1.64 8.17
CA HIS A 270 12.06 1.01 9.45
C HIS A 270 10.88 0.05 9.30
N MET A 271 11.11 -1.24 9.62
CA MET A 271 10.07 -2.26 9.73
C MET A 271 9.89 -2.69 11.19
N HIS A 272 8.74 -2.41 11.77
CA HIS A 272 8.42 -2.83 13.13
C HIS A 272 8.05 -4.32 13.23
N SER A 273 8.01 -4.82 14.46
CA SER A 273 7.62 -6.20 14.74
C SER A 273 6.29 -6.57 14.12
N GLY A 274 6.27 -7.70 13.40
CA GLY A 274 5.07 -8.20 12.73
C GLY A 274 4.61 -7.38 11.53
N ALA A 275 5.43 -6.49 10.97
CA ALA A 275 5.06 -5.64 9.83
C ALA A 275 4.45 -6.41 8.64
N LEU A 276 4.95 -7.62 8.37
CA LEU A 276 4.50 -8.50 7.28
C LEU A 276 3.62 -9.67 7.75
N GLU A 277 3.40 -9.84 9.05
CA GLU A 277 2.85 -11.07 9.66
C GLU A 277 1.46 -11.44 9.14
N ARG A 278 0.68 -10.46 8.65
CA ARG A 278 -0.68 -10.68 8.13
C ARG A 278 -0.76 -10.75 6.61
N ILE A 279 0.35 -11.07 5.95
CA ILE A 279 0.35 -11.47 4.55
C ILE A 279 0.22 -12.98 4.51
N SER A 280 -0.95 -13.47 4.11
CA SER A 280 -1.28 -14.90 4.09
C SER A 280 -1.75 -15.33 2.69
N PRO A 281 -1.60 -16.62 2.35
CA PRO A 281 -2.21 -17.16 1.14
C PRO A 281 -3.73 -17.02 1.20
N GLY A 282 -4.34 -16.58 0.11
CA GLY A 282 -5.79 -16.36 0.04
C GLY A 282 -6.35 -16.36 -1.37
N LEU A 283 -7.65 -16.59 -1.47
CA LEU A 283 -8.37 -16.69 -2.75
C LEU A 283 -9.44 -15.60 -2.83
N ILE A 284 -9.63 -15.08 -4.05
CA ILE A 284 -10.58 -14.01 -4.35
C ILE A 284 -12.04 -14.47 -4.10
N GLN A 285 -12.41 -15.72 -4.41
CA GLN A 285 -13.68 -16.37 -4.05
C GLN A 285 -13.66 -17.86 -4.49
N ASP A 286 -14.45 -18.69 -3.81
CA ASP A 286 -15.02 -19.97 -4.29
C ASP A 286 -14.11 -21.00 -5.00
N SER A 287 -12.95 -21.30 -4.41
CA SER A 287 -12.17 -22.47 -4.82
C SER A 287 -11.91 -23.42 -3.66
N GLY A 288 -12.91 -23.63 -2.79
CA GLY A 288 -12.91 -24.75 -1.85
C GLY A 288 -12.65 -26.10 -2.53
N ARG A 289 -12.98 -26.23 -3.83
CA ARG A 289 -12.69 -27.43 -4.63
C ARG A 289 -11.25 -27.55 -5.18
N ASN A 290 -10.50 -26.45 -5.23
CA ASN A 290 -9.17 -26.40 -5.87
C ASN A 290 -8.06 -25.84 -4.96
N PHE A 291 -8.33 -25.47 -3.71
CA PHE A 291 -7.35 -24.92 -2.77
C PHE A 291 -6.06 -25.77 -2.70
N GLY A 292 -6.20 -27.10 -2.66
CA GLY A 292 -5.07 -28.04 -2.64
C GLY A 292 -4.32 -28.23 -3.97
N ARG A 293 -4.77 -27.62 -5.07
CA ARG A 293 -4.12 -27.65 -6.39
C ARG A 293 -3.53 -26.29 -6.79
N LEU A 294 -3.86 -25.23 -6.05
CA LEU A 294 -3.42 -23.88 -6.36
C LEU A 294 -2.03 -23.67 -5.77
N LYS A 295 -1.12 -23.23 -6.64
CA LYS A 295 0.23 -22.82 -6.24
C LYS A 295 0.20 -21.33 -5.90
N PHE A 296 0.48 -21.01 -4.65
CA PHE A 296 0.65 -19.65 -4.16
C PHE A 296 2.08 -19.18 -4.38
N VAL A 297 2.27 -17.87 -4.56
CA VAL A 297 3.59 -17.27 -4.71
C VAL A 297 3.77 -16.16 -3.69
N TYR A 298 4.89 -16.21 -2.97
CA TYR A 298 5.38 -15.11 -2.14
C TYR A 298 6.82 -14.81 -2.58
N ASP A 299 7.04 -13.67 -3.24
CA ASP A 299 8.37 -13.20 -3.66
C ASP A 299 8.72 -11.92 -2.91
N PHE A 300 9.68 -12.04 -2.00
CA PHE A 300 10.33 -10.93 -1.32
C PHE A 300 11.79 -10.83 -1.80
N SER A 301 12.03 -10.03 -2.84
CA SER A 301 13.35 -9.98 -3.45
C SER A 301 13.86 -8.59 -3.80
N LYS A 302 15.19 -8.45 -3.76
CA LYS A 302 15.90 -7.22 -4.12
C LYS A 302 15.51 -6.00 -3.27
N ASN A 303 14.92 -6.21 -2.09
CA ASN A 303 14.59 -5.13 -1.18
C ASN A 303 15.83 -4.65 -0.42
N VAL A 304 15.84 -3.37 -0.05
CA VAL A 304 16.81 -2.76 0.86
C VAL A 304 16.09 -2.49 2.17
N ILE A 305 16.65 -2.97 3.28
CA ILE A 305 16.07 -2.84 4.62
C ILE A 305 17.12 -2.18 5.52
N ASN A 306 16.83 -0.98 6.04
CA ASN A 306 17.79 -0.25 6.89
C ASN A 306 17.66 -0.64 8.36
N PHE A 307 16.45 -0.93 8.83
CA PHE A 307 16.24 -1.38 10.19
C PHE A 307 15.02 -2.30 10.26
N VAL A 308 15.14 -3.36 11.04
CA VAL A 308 14.07 -4.32 11.27
C VAL A 308 14.04 -4.78 12.72
N ASP A 309 12.88 -4.63 13.33
CA ASP A 309 12.57 -5.19 14.65
C ASP A 309 12.41 -6.71 14.57
N ALA A 310 12.35 -7.36 15.75
CA ALA A 310 12.03 -8.77 15.89
C ALA A 310 10.73 -9.13 15.13
N ALA A 311 10.74 -10.23 14.36
CA ALA A 311 9.62 -10.70 13.55
C ALA A 311 9.11 -9.71 12.48
N GLY A 312 9.88 -8.69 12.10
CA GLY A 312 9.43 -7.71 11.09
C GLY A 312 9.37 -8.26 9.65
N LEU A 313 10.15 -9.31 9.34
CA LEU A 313 10.32 -9.82 7.97
C LEU A 313 9.40 -10.98 7.59
N ASN A 314 8.87 -11.73 8.55
CA ASN A 314 8.14 -12.95 8.24
C ASN A 314 6.70 -12.63 7.82
N PRO A 315 6.22 -13.21 6.70
CA PRO A 315 4.78 -13.27 6.43
C PRO A 315 4.10 -14.24 7.40
N ASP A 316 2.82 -14.54 7.17
CA ASP A 316 2.12 -15.65 7.80
C ASP A 316 2.67 -16.99 7.28
N TYR A 317 3.87 -17.31 7.73
CA TYR A 317 4.66 -18.44 7.25
C TYR A 317 3.94 -19.77 7.50
N VAL A 318 3.26 -19.90 8.64
CA VAL A 318 2.50 -21.10 9.01
C VAL A 318 1.39 -21.37 8.00
N SER A 319 0.65 -20.35 7.59
CA SER A 319 -0.37 -20.53 6.55
C SER A 319 0.24 -20.91 5.20
N TYR A 320 1.39 -20.35 4.84
CA TYR A 320 2.09 -20.69 3.60
C TYR A 320 2.70 -22.11 3.58
N GLU A 321 3.09 -22.67 4.72
CA GLU A 321 3.56 -24.07 4.82
C GLU A 321 2.45 -25.10 4.61
N ASN A 322 1.21 -24.74 4.96
CA ASN A 322 0.06 -25.63 4.86
C ASN A 322 -0.56 -25.70 3.45
N VAL A 323 0.00 -24.96 2.49
CA VAL A 323 -0.48 -24.92 1.11
C VAL A 323 0.68 -25.05 0.13
N GLN A 324 0.39 -25.36 -1.13
CA GLN A 324 1.43 -25.41 -2.16
C GLN A 324 1.94 -23.98 -2.42
N THR A 325 3.12 -23.65 -1.90
CA THR A 325 3.69 -22.30 -2.00
C THR A 325 5.08 -22.32 -2.65
N GLU A 326 5.31 -21.41 -3.59
CA GLU A 326 6.65 -20.97 -3.96
C GLU A 326 7.00 -19.71 -3.16
N MET A 327 7.87 -19.88 -2.17
CA MET A 327 8.35 -18.81 -1.31
C MET A 327 9.78 -18.46 -1.69
N VAL A 328 9.98 -17.24 -2.16
CA VAL A 328 11.25 -16.70 -2.64
C VAL A 328 11.67 -15.55 -1.73
N PHE A 329 12.85 -15.68 -1.12
CA PHE A 329 13.48 -14.62 -0.33
C PHE A 329 14.93 -14.47 -0.77
N ARG A 330 15.20 -13.57 -1.73
CA ARG A 330 16.52 -13.53 -2.38
C ARG A 330 17.00 -12.13 -2.77
N LYS A 331 18.32 -11.96 -2.84
CA LYS A 331 19.00 -10.75 -3.30
C LYS A 331 18.64 -9.50 -2.47
N ASN A 332 18.16 -9.69 -1.24
CA ASN A 332 17.84 -8.58 -0.34
C ASN A 332 19.13 -8.03 0.28
N LYS A 333 19.11 -6.72 0.57
CA LYS A 333 20.19 -6.00 1.26
C LYS A 333 19.69 -5.56 2.62
N LEU A 334 20.30 -6.04 3.69
CA LEU A 334 19.95 -5.66 5.07
C LEU A 334 21.08 -4.83 5.66
N PHE A 335 20.77 -3.70 6.28
CA PHE A 335 21.80 -2.85 6.88
C PHE A 335 22.46 -3.56 8.05
N CYS A 336 23.78 -3.62 8.04
CA CYS A 336 24.55 -4.26 9.08
C CYS A 336 24.63 -3.36 10.30
N SER A 337 23.80 -3.65 11.30
CA SER A 337 24.00 -3.23 12.67
C SER A 337 23.95 -4.47 13.56
N CYS A 338 24.65 -4.42 14.70
CA CYS A 338 24.62 -5.52 15.67
C CYS A 338 23.20 -5.86 16.13
N GLU A 339 22.33 -4.87 16.18
CA GLU A 339 20.92 -5.03 16.52
C GLU A 339 20.14 -5.76 15.41
N ASN A 340 20.17 -5.24 14.18
CA ASN A 340 19.47 -5.86 13.04
C ASN A 340 19.91 -7.32 12.84
N ILE A 341 21.22 -7.55 12.89
CA ILE A 341 21.81 -8.87 12.72
C ILE A 341 21.45 -9.74 13.95
N GLY A 342 21.52 -9.19 15.16
CA GLY A 342 21.10 -9.88 16.38
C GLY A 342 19.66 -10.41 16.30
N TRP A 343 18.73 -9.60 15.80
CA TRP A 343 17.35 -10.02 15.56
C TRP A 343 17.24 -11.10 14.49
N LEU A 344 17.98 -10.96 13.39
CA LEU A 344 17.94 -11.91 12.27
C LEU A 344 18.50 -13.31 12.60
N PHE A 345 19.40 -13.43 13.57
CA PHE A 345 20.08 -14.68 13.91
C PHE A 345 19.67 -15.27 15.27
N SER A 346 18.76 -14.62 15.99
CA SER A 346 18.32 -15.09 17.32
C SER A 346 16.90 -15.64 17.31
N GLU A 347 16.70 -16.70 18.08
CA GLU A 347 15.36 -17.27 18.29
C GLU A 347 14.41 -16.26 18.94
N LEU A 348 14.92 -15.35 19.76
CA LEU A 348 14.16 -14.24 20.33
C LEU A 348 13.71 -13.25 19.24
N GLY A 349 14.58 -12.95 18.28
CA GLY A 349 14.28 -12.07 17.16
C GLY A 349 13.32 -12.66 16.14
N TYR A 350 13.10 -13.98 16.15
CA TYR A 350 12.06 -14.60 15.33
C TYR A 350 10.65 -14.30 15.85
N GLY A 351 10.52 -13.88 17.11
CA GLY A 351 9.24 -13.58 17.75
C GLY A 351 8.48 -14.82 18.24
N PRO A 352 7.16 -14.70 18.50
CA PRO A 352 6.33 -15.85 18.87
C PRO A 352 6.36 -16.88 17.73
N ASN A 353 6.28 -18.18 18.06
CA ASN A 353 6.41 -19.29 17.09
C ASN A 353 7.82 -19.49 16.49
N SER A 354 8.86 -19.20 17.27
CA SER A 354 10.27 -19.31 16.85
C SER A 354 10.67 -20.67 16.26
N LEU A 355 10.00 -21.77 16.67
CA LEU A 355 10.26 -23.10 16.11
C LEU A 355 9.82 -23.20 14.64
N GLN A 356 8.61 -22.76 14.31
CA GLN A 356 8.11 -22.75 12.93
C GLN A 356 8.91 -21.77 12.06
N LEU A 357 9.22 -20.59 12.61
CA LEU A 357 9.95 -19.54 11.88
C LEU A 357 11.43 -19.88 11.65
N ARG A 358 12.01 -20.85 12.38
CA ARG A 358 13.39 -21.31 12.14
C ARG A 358 13.60 -21.77 10.70
N THR A 359 12.63 -22.46 10.11
CA THR A 359 12.69 -22.91 8.71
C THR A 359 12.66 -21.72 7.74
N PHE A 360 11.82 -20.72 8.01
CA PHE A 360 11.78 -19.48 7.25
C PHE A 360 13.10 -18.72 7.29
N TYR A 361 13.63 -18.46 8.49
CA TYR A 361 14.91 -17.75 8.65
C TYR A 361 16.09 -18.56 8.10
N GLY A 362 16.01 -19.91 8.10
CA GLY A 362 16.95 -20.76 7.37
C GLY A 362 17.03 -20.44 5.87
N LYS A 363 15.89 -20.12 5.23
CA LYS A 363 15.86 -19.65 3.82
C LYS A 363 16.45 -18.25 3.69
N VAL A 364 16.15 -17.33 4.61
CA VAL A 364 16.69 -15.97 4.59
C VAL A 364 18.22 -15.98 4.62
N LEU A 365 18.80 -16.90 5.40
CA LEU A 365 20.24 -17.03 5.64
C LEU A 365 20.98 -17.93 4.63
N ASP A 366 20.28 -18.57 3.70
CA ASP A 366 20.87 -19.43 2.67
C ASP A 366 21.74 -18.60 1.69
N GLU A 367 22.99 -19.04 1.48
CA GLU A 367 23.93 -18.41 0.54
C GLU A 367 23.43 -18.42 -0.90
N ASN A 368 22.68 -19.44 -1.31
CA ASN A 368 22.13 -19.54 -2.67
C ASN A 368 21.10 -18.43 -2.96
N ASN A 369 20.51 -17.86 -1.91
CA ASN A 369 19.57 -16.75 -2.03
C ASN A 369 20.26 -15.40 -2.20
N LEU A 370 21.59 -15.33 -2.06
CA LEU A 370 22.39 -14.12 -2.32
C LEU A 370 21.91 -12.90 -1.51
N ASN A 371 21.35 -13.14 -0.32
CA ASN A 371 21.01 -12.06 0.61
C ASN A 371 22.30 -11.57 1.26
N VAL A 372 22.45 -10.25 1.31
CA VAL A 372 23.68 -9.61 1.78
C VAL A 372 23.36 -8.64 2.90
N CYS A 373 24.33 -8.49 3.76
CA CYS A 373 24.43 -7.43 4.72
C CYS A 373 25.19 -6.26 4.06
N PHE A 374 24.73 -5.02 4.22
CA PHE A 374 25.45 -3.84 3.74
C PHE A 374 25.74 -2.82 4.85
N HIS A 375 26.94 -2.28 4.84
CA HIS A 375 27.38 -1.13 5.62
C HIS A 375 28.25 -0.25 4.70
N ASN A 376 29.47 0.09 5.13
CA ASN A 376 30.53 0.63 4.29
C ASN A 376 31.11 -0.42 3.30
N CYS A 377 30.70 -1.68 3.44
CA CYS A 377 31.02 -2.79 2.54
C CYS A 377 29.78 -3.70 2.34
N VAL A 378 29.84 -4.66 1.41
CA VAL A 378 28.77 -5.64 1.18
C VAL A 378 29.28 -7.04 1.54
N ILE A 379 28.64 -7.69 2.50
CA ILE A 379 29.06 -8.98 3.04
C ILE A 379 27.91 -10.00 2.91
N PRO A 380 28.15 -11.25 2.47
CA PRO A 380 27.15 -12.31 2.55
C PRO A 380 26.62 -12.50 3.98
N LEU A 381 25.31 -12.69 4.17
CA LEU A 381 24.72 -12.86 5.51
C LEU A 381 25.35 -14.01 6.30
N LYS A 382 25.66 -15.13 5.65
CA LYS A 382 26.28 -16.29 6.31
C LYS A 382 27.65 -16.00 6.92
N THR A 383 28.42 -15.04 6.37
CA THR A 383 29.69 -14.60 6.98
C THR A 383 29.43 -13.85 8.29
N VAL A 384 28.39 -13.01 8.30
CA VAL A 384 28.00 -12.19 9.45
C VAL A 384 27.40 -13.04 10.58
N GLN A 385 26.84 -14.21 10.27
CA GLN A 385 26.35 -15.16 11.28
C GLN A 385 27.39 -15.49 12.36
N ARG A 386 28.68 -15.57 11.97
CA ARG A 386 29.79 -15.92 12.88
C ARG A 386 30.04 -14.86 13.96
N LEU A 387 29.46 -13.67 13.79
CA LEU A 387 29.60 -12.55 14.72
C LEU A 387 28.59 -12.58 15.84
N ILE A 388 27.54 -13.38 15.70
CA ILE A 388 26.44 -13.42 16.65
C ILE A 388 26.54 -14.68 17.47
N VAL A 389 26.48 -14.52 18.80
CA VAL A 389 26.26 -15.59 19.75
C VAL A 389 25.08 -15.21 20.62
N ASN A 390 24.04 -16.06 20.64
CA ASN A 390 22.80 -15.83 21.39
C ASN A 390 22.14 -14.46 21.11
N GLY A 391 22.11 -14.04 19.84
CA GLY A 391 21.51 -12.76 19.43
C GLY A 391 22.29 -11.51 19.78
N LYS A 392 23.52 -11.64 20.29
CA LYS A 392 24.41 -10.53 20.60
C LYS A 392 25.67 -10.60 19.74
N CYS A 393 26.16 -9.44 19.31
CA CYS A 393 27.48 -9.35 18.71
C CYS A 393 28.58 -9.78 19.70
N LEU A 394 29.55 -10.55 19.19
CA LEU A 394 30.78 -10.86 19.89
C LEU A 394 31.54 -9.56 20.17
N ARG A 395 31.85 -9.29 21.44
CA ARG A 395 32.55 -8.06 21.86
C ARG A 395 33.88 -7.82 21.13
N ASN A 396 34.51 -8.88 20.63
CA ASN A 396 35.83 -8.82 20.01
C ASN A 396 35.80 -8.74 18.47
N ILE A 397 34.62 -8.85 17.83
CA ILE A 397 34.51 -8.82 16.36
C ILE A 397 33.45 -7.80 15.97
N THR A 398 33.88 -6.75 15.26
CA THR A 398 33.00 -5.67 14.79
C THR A 398 32.73 -5.82 13.30
N ILE A 399 31.61 -5.27 12.82
CA ILE A 399 31.29 -5.27 11.38
C ILE A 399 32.39 -4.55 10.58
N ASP A 400 32.91 -3.44 11.10
CA ASP A 400 34.02 -2.69 10.50
C ASP A 400 35.27 -3.55 10.36
N SER A 401 35.61 -4.36 11.37
CA SER A 401 36.77 -5.25 11.29
C SER A 401 36.67 -6.23 10.13
N ILE A 402 35.49 -6.81 9.88
CA ILE A 402 35.26 -7.76 8.79
C ILE A 402 35.24 -7.08 7.44
N CYS A 403 34.63 -5.90 7.36
CA CYS A 403 34.69 -5.08 6.15
C CYS A 403 36.14 -4.80 5.76
N ASN A 404 37.00 -4.50 6.74
CA ASN A 404 38.41 -4.23 6.49
C ASN A 404 39.20 -5.50 6.13
N THR A 405 38.90 -6.66 6.73
CA THR A 405 39.55 -7.93 6.36
C THR A 405 39.13 -8.42 4.96
N GLN A 406 37.88 -8.14 4.54
CA GLN A 406 37.43 -8.47 3.19
C GLN A 406 38.17 -7.64 2.14
N VAL A 407 38.49 -6.37 2.44
CA VAL A 407 39.34 -5.53 1.58
C VAL A 407 40.74 -6.12 1.46
N GLU A 408 41.34 -6.62 2.55
CA GLU A 408 42.64 -7.31 2.51
C GLU A 408 42.60 -8.59 1.65
N ILE A 409 41.53 -9.39 1.75
CA ILE A 409 41.38 -10.63 0.97
C ILE A 409 41.14 -10.34 -0.52
N ASP A 410 40.38 -9.30 -0.85
CA ASP A 410 40.14 -8.87 -2.25
C ASP A 410 41.37 -8.22 -2.89
N THR A 411 42.25 -7.57 -2.09
CA THR A 411 43.58 -7.13 -2.56
C THR A 411 44.55 -8.31 -2.73
N LEU A 412 44.52 -9.28 -1.82
CA LEU A 412 45.36 -10.49 -1.91
C LEU A 412 44.94 -11.42 -3.05
N THR A 413 43.66 -11.43 -3.46
CA THR A 413 43.20 -12.20 -4.64
C THR A 413 43.48 -11.51 -5.97
N LYS A 414 43.72 -10.18 -5.99
CA LYS A 414 44.24 -9.47 -7.18
C LYS A 414 45.75 -9.57 -7.32
N GLU A 415 46.50 -9.73 -6.23
CA GLU A 415 47.95 -9.92 -6.28
C GLU A 415 48.36 -11.39 -6.47
N SER A 416 47.54 -12.36 -6.05
CA SER A 416 47.86 -13.80 -6.20
C SER A 416 47.62 -14.41 -7.59
N THR A 417 47.38 -13.59 -8.63
CA THR A 417 47.49 -14.06 -10.03
C THR A 417 48.90 -13.88 -10.61
N GLU A 418 49.85 -13.32 -9.86
CA GLU A 418 51.26 -13.35 -10.23
C GLU A 418 52.14 -13.83 -9.06
N VAL A 419 52.91 -14.87 -9.36
CA VAL A 419 54.13 -15.35 -8.69
C VAL A 419 53.99 -16.58 -7.76
N ASP A 420 54.59 -17.63 -8.31
CA ASP A 420 54.93 -18.96 -7.82
C ASP A 420 55.95 -19.02 -6.67
N ILE A 421 55.82 -20.11 -5.89
CA ILE A 421 56.86 -21.00 -5.31
C ILE A 421 57.96 -20.38 -4.42
N SER A 422 57.92 -20.70 -3.11
CA SER A 422 58.95 -21.56 -2.46
C SER A 422 58.76 -21.78 -0.95
N THR A 423 58.83 -23.07 -0.57
CA THR A 423 59.36 -23.72 0.65
C THR A 423 59.46 -22.99 2.01
N GLY A 424 59.04 -23.68 3.09
CA GLY A 424 59.79 -23.64 4.36
C GLY A 424 59.02 -23.80 5.69
N SER A 425 58.84 -25.04 6.13
CA SER A 425 58.95 -25.61 7.49
C SER A 425 58.74 -24.79 8.80
N ASN A 426 57.95 -25.42 9.71
CA ASN A 426 58.04 -25.45 11.20
C ASN A 426 57.67 -24.20 12.03
N ALA A 427 56.64 -24.30 12.90
CA ALA A 427 56.77 -24.71 14.31
C ALA A 427 55.51 -24.42 15.16
N LYS A 428 55.32 -25.28 16.17
CA LYS A 428 54.28 -25.36 17.22
C LYS A 428 54.20 -24.09 18.11
N ARG A 429 53.02 -23.83 18.73
CA ARG A 429 52.74 -24.08 20.18
C ARG A 429 51.62 -23.18 20.81
N ASN A 430 50.63 -23.86 21.42
CA ASN A 430 49.79 -23.62 22.62
C ASN A 430 48.86 -22.39 22.81
N ASP A 431 47.55 -22.70 22.90
CA ASP A 431 46.62 -22.61 24.06
C ASP A 431 46.75 -21.51 25.14
N GLN A 432 45.63 -20.82 25.40
CA GLN A 432 44.93 -20.63 26.70
C GLN A 432 43.80 -19.56 26.53
N ILE A 433 42.51 -19.93 26.48
CA ILE A 433 41.51 -20.00 27.57
C ILE A 433 41.63 -18.90 28.62
N ASN A 434 40.62 -18.02 28.69
CA ASN A 434 40.04 -17.55 29.96
C ASN A 434 38.58 -17.10 29.82
N SER A 435 37.77 -17.68 30.69
CA SER A 435 36.34 -17.46 30.95
C SER A 435 36.11 -16.21 31.81
N ILE A 436 35.11 -15.37 31.50
CA ILE A 436 34.54 -14.42 32.46
C ILE A 436 33.01 -14.42 32.36
N GLN A 437 32.40 -14.46 33.55
CA GLN A 437 31.01 -14.67 33.91
C GLN A 437 30.06 -13.53 33.49
N SER A 438 28.80 -13.94 33.35
CA SER A 438 27.61 -13.14 33.08
C SER A 438 27.10 -12.37 34.30
N THR A 439 26.63 -11.14 34.07
CA THR A 439 25.68 -10.45 34.97
C THR A 439 24.51 -9.93 34.15
N THR A 440 23.33 -10.47 34.41
CA THR A 440 22.03 -10.06 33.88
C THR A 440 21.49 -8.86 34.68
N THR A 441 20.95 -7.87 33.98
CA THR A 441 20.11 -6.81 34.56
C THR A 441 18.84 -6.73 33.72
N ASP A 442 17.72 -6.99 34.38
CA ASP A 442 16.36 -6.94 33.83
C ASP A 442 15.89 -5.49 33.70
N VAL A 443 15.20 -5.17 32.61
CA VAL A 443 14.45 -3.92 32.41
C VAL A 443 13.01 -4.26 32.02
N PRO A 444 11.97 -3.62 32.59
CA PRO A 444 10.58 -4.07 32.43
C PRO A 444 9.92 -3.57 31.13
N SER A 445 9.15 -4.45 30.50
CA SER A 445 8.51 -4.32 29.18
C SER A 445 7.01 -3.95 29.25
N THR A 446 6.66 -2.71 29.60
CA THR A 446 5.25 -2.30 29.73
C THR A 446 4.68 -1.51 28.54
N ALA A 447 5.46 -1.24 27.48
CA ALA A 447 4.97 -0.54 26.29
C ALA A 447 4.58 -1.45 25.10
N LEU A 448 4.99 -2.74 25.13
CA LEU A 448 4.72 -3.69 24.04
C LEU A 448 3.30 -4.30 24.11
N SER A 449 2.70 -4.35 25.30
CA SER A 449 1.45 -5.11 25.51
C SER A 449 0.19 -4.44 24.95
N GLU A 450 0.16 -3.12 24.75
CA GLU A 450 -1.03 -2.45 24.18
C GLU A 450 -1.13 -2.60 22.66
N ALA A 451 -0.01 -2.73 21.95
CA ALA A 451 -0.01 -3.04 20.52
C ALA A 451 -0.35 -4.52 20.26
N GLU A 452 0.15 -5.44 21.10
CA GLU A 452 -0.18 -6.86 21.05
C GLU A 452 -1.66 -7.13 21.39
N ALA A 453 -2.25 -6.42 22.36
CA ALA A 453 -3.65 -6.59 22.75
C ALA A 453 -4.64 -6.25 21.61
N LYS A 454 -4.33 -5.25 20.79
CA LYS A 454 -5.14 -4.93 19.60
C LYS A 454 -4.97 -5.96 18.48
N CYS A 455 -3.83 -6.65 18.43
CA CYS A 455 -3.56 -7.71 17.47
C CYS A 455 -4.29 -9.02 17.84
N VAL A 456 -4.27 -9.43 19.12
CA VAL A 456 -4.90 -10.67 19.62
C VAL A 456 -6.43 -10.61 19.55
N SER A 457 -7.04 -9.44 19.77
CA SER A 457 -8.51 -9.30 19.77
C SER A 457 -9.15 -9.60 18.41
N ILE A 458 -8.39 -9.54 17.30
CA ILE A 458 -8.88 -9.79 15.94
C ILE A 458 -8.86 -11.29 15.60
N ILE A 459 -7.89 -12.06 16.14
CA ILE A 459 -7.85 -13.52 15.98
C ILE A 459 -9.13 -14.15 16.53
N LEU A 460 -9.61 -13.66 17.68
CA LEU A 460 -10.83 -14.16 18.31
C LEU A 460 -12.08 -13.87 17.44
N ILE A 461 -12.14 -12.71 16.79
CA ILE A 461 -13.29 -12.32 15.95
C ILE A 461 -13.34 -13.14 14.65
N VAL A 462 -12.19 -13.38 14.02
CA VAL A 462 -12.12 -14.21 12.80
C VAL A 462 -12.45 -15.68 13.11
N LEU A 463 -12.01 -16.19 14.26
CA LEU A 463 -12.36 -17.55 14.70
C LEU A 463 -13.87 -17.68 14.99
N ILE A 464 -14.48 -16.70 15.65
CA ILE A 464 -15.92 -16.69 15.96
C ILE A 464 -16.76 -16.63 14.68
N ILE A 465 -16.39 -15.83 13.68
CA ILE A 465 -17.08 -15.77 12.39
C ILE A 465 -16.97 -17.10 11.63
N SER A 466 -15.82 -17.77 11.72
CA SER A 466 -15.59 -19.05 11.06
C SER A 466 -16.38 -20.19 11.72
N ILE A 467 -16.50 -20.19 13.05
CA ILE A 467 -17.31 -21.16 13.81
C ILE A 467 -18.81 -20.92 13.59
N LEU A 468 -19.26 -19.66 13.55
CA LEU A 468 -20.67 -19.34 13.27
C LEU A 468 -21.07 -19.65 11.82
N GLY A 469 -20.14 -19.57 10.86
CA GLY A 469 -20.38 -20.00 9.47
C GLY A 469 -20.50 -21.51 9.31
N LEU A 470 -19.88 -22.30 10.20
CA LEU A 470 -19.95 -23.77 10.21
C LEU A 470 -21.18 -24.32 10.94
N LEU A 471 -21.79 -23.53 11.84
CA LEU A 471 -23.01 -23.93 12.56
C LEU A 471 -24.31 -23.60 11.83
N ASN A 472 -24.25 -22.85 10.73
CA ASN A 472 -25.40 -22.45 9.92
C ASN A 472 -25.50 -23.18 8.56
N ASN A 473 -24.75 -24.27 8.36
CA ASN A 473 -24.89 -25.18 7.21
C ASN A 473 -25.27 -26.58 7.66
#